data_AF-A0A2S5P7P0-F1
#
_entry.id   AF-A0A2S5P7P0-F1
#
_cell.length_a   1.000
_cell.length_b   1.000
_cell.length_c   1.000
_cell.angle_alpha   90.00
_cell.angle_beta   90.00
_cell.angle_gamma   90.00
#
_symmetry.space_group_name_H-M   'P 1'
#
loop_
_entity.id
_entity.type
_entity.pdbx_description
1 polymer ?
#
loop_
_entity_poly.entity_id
_entity_poly.type
_entity_poly.pdbx_seq_one_letter_code
_entity_poly.pdbx_strand_id
1 'polypeptide(L)'
;MAPTPQFTAVQIFQAAQRAEAEGRTDYALQFYRHIFEHYKAEPEAVEARNSFHRLSQPLRLGHARDRYDAAVPGAATASGYNSHSGEVSTVAHANGTGGQRPPPLDGRPSASREQGRTSLPQVVTPSAKLPVETEPEFVFKDRYRPGTVMAQGGNWLGWIGVGVGTALAIAGLVGVPPALAAPGLFGLPSGVVHGLQASAAGLALVFLSQLALAVFDNANATRNLLAIERAKAEL
;
A
#
# COMPACT_ATOMS: atom_id res chain seq x y z
N MET A 1 27.56 -2.95 -33.29
CA MET A 1 26.91 -4.21 -32.87
C MET A 1 25.93 -3.86 -31.76
N ALA A 2 24.63 -4.01 -31.99
CA ALA A 2 23.65 -3.82 -30.91
C ALA A 2 23.73 -5.04 -29.97
N PRO A 3 23.72 -4.84 -28.64
CA PRO A 3 23.68 -5.96 -27.71
C PRO A 3 22.40 -6.76 -27.91
N THR A 4 22.53 -8.06 -28.15
CA THR A 4 21.38 -8.96 -28.21
C THR A 4 20.78 -9.12 -26.80
N PRO A 5 19.46 -8.92 -26.62
CA PRO A 5 18.82 -9.08 -25.32
C PRO A 5 18.98 -10.52 -24.81
N GLN A 6 19.37 -10.67 -23.55
CA GLN A 6 19.60 -11.99 -22.91
C GLN A 6 18.30 -12.71 -22.55
N PHE A 7 17.18 -11.99 -22.44
CA PHE A 7 15.88 -12.52 -22.04
C PHE A 7 14.85 -12.21 -23.12
N THR A 8 13.93 -13.15 -23.35
CA THR A 8 12.84 -12.93 -24.31
C THR A 8 11.71 -12.11 -23.67
N ALA A 9 10.93 -11.39 -24.48
CA ALA A 9 9.78 -10.61 -24.01
C ALA A 9 8.80 -11.46 -23.17
N VAL A 10 8.55 -12.70 -23.62
CA VAL A 10 7.69 -13.67 -22.93
C VAL A 10 8.17 -14.00 -21.52
N GLN A 11 9.48 -14.21 -21.34
CA GLN A 11 10.04 -14.53 -20.02
C GLN A 11 9.88 -13.36 -19.05
N ILE A 12 10.13 -12.14 -19.52
CA ILE A 12 10.00 -10.93 -18.71
C ILE A 12 8.53 -10.69 -18.36
N PHE A 13 7.61 -10.95 -19.29
CA PHE A 13 6.17 -10.83 -19.06
C PHE A 13 5.66 -11.83 -18.00
N GLN A 14 6.09 -13.09 -18.07
CA GLN A 14 5.76 -14.09 -17.05
C GLN A 14 6.33 -13.71 -15.67
N ALA A 15 7.53 -13.14 -15.62
CA ALA A 15 8.11 -12.63 -14.38
C ALA A 15 7.27 -11.46 -13.81
N ALA A 16 6.76 -10.58 -14.67
CA ALA A 16 5.86 -9.49 -14.27
C ALA A 16 4.55 -10.02 -13.67
N GLN A 17 3.92 -11.02 -14.31
CA GLN A 17 2.69 -11.64 -13.81
C GLN A 17 2.89 -12.34 -12.46
N ARG A 18 4.04 -13.01 -12.27
CA ARG A 18 4.37 -13.62 -10.98
C ARG A 18 4.54 -12.55 -9.89
N ALA A 19 5.25 -11.46 -10.19
CA ALA A 19 5.39 -10.34 -9.25
C ALA A 19 4.04 -9.71 -8.90
N GLU A 20 3.12 -9.60 -9.86
CA GLU A 20 1.74 -9.15 -9.63
C GLU A 20 0.98 -10.11 -8.71
N ALA A 21 1.07 -11.42 -8.95
CA ALA A 21 0.44 -12.45 -8.10
C ALA A 21 1.02 -12.50 -6.68
N GLU A 22 2.29 -12.15 -6.51
CA GLU A 22 2.96 -12.02 -5.20
C GLU A 22 2.61 -10.69 -4.49
N GLY A 23 1.82 -9.81 -5.10
CA GLY A 23 1.48 -8.48 -4.55
C GLY A 23 2.62 -7.46 -4.64
N ARG A 24 3.71 -7.77 -5.37
CA ARG A 24 4.86 -6.88 -5.59
C ARG A 24 4.62 -5.98 -6.79
N THR A 25 3.61 -5.12 -6.69
CA THR A 25 3.12 -4.27 -7.78
C THR A 25 4.18 -3.33 -8.35
N ASP A 26 5.09 -2.80 -7.53
CA ASP A 26 6.20 -1.94 -8.00
C ASP A 26 7.15 -2.67 -8.95
N TYR A 27 7.49 -3.92 -8.65
CA TYR A 27 8.34 -4.75 -9.51
C TYR A 27 7.61 -5.12 -10.81
N ALA A 28 6.32 -5.47 -10.73
CA ALA A 28 5.51 -5.75 -11.91
C ALA A 28 5.50 -4.54 -12.87
N LEU A 29 5.34 -3.32 -12.34
CA LEU A 29 5.38 -2.09 -13.14
C LEU A 29 6.73 -1.85 -13.80
N GLN A 30 7.85 -2.15 -13.12
CA GLN A 30 9.19 -2.05 -13.72
C GLN A 30 9.35 -3.02 -14.90
N PHE A 31 8.90 -4.27 -14.75
CA PHE A 31 8.94 -5.25 -15.83
C PHE A 31 8.05 -4.86 -17.01
N TYR A 32 6.80 -4.45 -16.76
CA TYR A 32 5.90 -3.99 -17.82
C TYR A 32 6.48 -2.78 -18.56
N ARG A 33 7.13 -1.86 -17.84
CA ARG A 33 7.85 -0.73 -18.42
C ARG A 33 8.98 -1.16 -19.33
N HIS A 34 9.82 -2.07 -18.86
CA HIS A 34 10.94 -2.59 -19.63
C HIS A 34 10.46 -3.25 -20.93
N ILE A 35 9.36 -4.03 -20.87
CA ILE A 35 8.78 -4.71 -22.03
C ILE A 35 8.36 -3.72 -23.12
N PHE A 36 7.58 -2.68 -22.80
CA PHE A 36 7.14 -1.75 -23.84
C PHE A 36 8.23 -0.79 -24.33
N GLU A 37 9.30 -0.57 -23.55
CA GLU A 37 10.43 0.26 -24.00
C GLU A 37 11.31 -0.48 -25.01
N HIS A 38 11.56 -1.77 -24.79
CA HIS A 38 12.54 -2.56 -25.56
C HIS A 38 11.91 -3.51 -26.59
N TYR A 39 10.66 -3.93 -26.42
CA TYR A 39 9.99 -4.94 -27.26
C TYR A 39 8.72 -4.40 -27.94
N LYS A 40 8.78 -3.17 -28.47
CA LYS A 40 7.61 -2.45 -29.03
C LYS A 40 6.83 -3.19 -30.13
N ALA A 41 7.49 -4.07 -30.86
CA ALA A 41 6.90 -4.79 -31.99
C ALA A 41 6.24 -6.13 -31.60
N GLU A 42 6.47 -6.60 -30.36
CA GLU A 42 5.99 -7.89 -29.90
C GLU A 42 4.55 -7.80 -29.36
N PRO A 43 3.71 -8.84 -29.51
CA PRO A 43 2.33 -8.84 -29.01
C PRO A 43 2.26 -8.69 -27.48
N GLU A 44 3.26 -9.19 -26.74
CA GLU A 44 3.35 -9.08 -25.28
C GLU A 44 3.46 -7.62 -24.82
N ALA A 45 4.01 -6.72 -25.65
CA ALA A 45 4.09 -5.30 -25.31
C ALA A 45 2.72 -4.62 -25.28
N VAL A 46 1.75 -5.09 -26.08
CA VAL A 46 0.37 -4.59 -26.06
C VAL A 46 -0.31 -5.00 -24.75
N GLU A 47 -0.14 -6.26 -24.35
CA GLU A 47 -0.74 -6.77 -23.11
C GLU A 47 -0.09 -6.15 -21.87
N ALA A 48 1.24 -6.01 -21.86
CA ALA A 48 1.98 -5.30 -20.82
C ALA A 48 1.48 -3.85 -20.64
N ARG A 49 1.12 -3.18 -21.74
CA ARG A 49 0.58 -1.81 -21.68
C ARG A 49 -0.78 -1.75 -20.99
N ASN A 50 -1.65 -2.72 -21.29
CA ASN A 50 -2.98 -2.81 -20.66
C ASN A 50 -2.85 -3.11 -19.16
N SER A 51 -1.99 -4.07 -18.78
CA SER A 51 -1.71 -4.39 -17.38
C SER A 51 -1.07 -3.21 -16.63
N PHE A 52 -0.14 -2.50 -17.27
CA PHE A 52 0.45 -1.28 -16.70
C PHE A 52 -0.60 -0.19 -16.46
N HIS A 53 -1.51 0.05 -17.40
CA HIS A 53 -2.59 1.02 -17.21
C HIS A 53 -3.52 0.63 -16.06
N ARG A 54 -3.88 -0.65 -15.94
CA ARG A 54 -4.70 -1.17 -14.83
C ARG A 54 -4.02 -0.96 -13.47
N LEU A 55 -2.73 -1.29 -13.37
CA LEU A 55 -1.98 -1.21 -12.10
C LEU A 55 -1.54 0.22 -11.74
N SER A 56 -1.32 1.10 -12.73
CA SER A 56 -0.89 2.48 -12.47
C SER A 56 -2.04 3.43 -12.11
N GLN A 57 -3.30 3.08 -12.43
CA GLN A 57 -4.46 3.89 -12.06
C GLN A 57 -4.63 4.07 -10.54
N PRO A 58 -4.60 3.00 -9.71
CA PRO A 58 -4.65 3.12 -8.26
C PRO A 58 -3.51 3.99 -7.70
N LEU A 59 -2.29 3.81 -8.22
CA LEU A 59 -1.10 4.55 -7.77
C LEU A 59 -1.16 6.04 -8.14
N ARG A 60 -1.71 6.38 -9.30
CA ARG A 60 -1.91 7.78 -9.71
C ARG A 60 -2.95 8.49 -8.86
N LEU A 61 -4.02 7.81 -8.47
CA LEU A 61 -5.02 8.37 -7.57
C LEU A 61 -4.46 8.57 -6.15
N GLY A 62 -3.59 7.68 -5.69
CA GLY A 62 -2.83 7.86 -4.44
C GLY A 62 -1.88 9.06 -4.47
N HIS A 63 -1.06 9.20 -5.53
CA HIS A 63 -0.05 10.26 -5.62
C HIS A 63 -0.54 11.63 -6.13
N ALA A 64 -1.64 11.69 -6.90
CA ALA A 64 -2.24 12.97 -7.27
C ALA A 64 -2.78 13.69 -6.03
N ARG A 65 -3.36 12.94 -5.08
CA ARG A 65 -3.75 13.45 -3.76
C ARG A 65 -2.58 14.12 -3.02
N ASP A 66 -1.42 13.48 -3.04
CA ASP A 66 -0.21 13.99 -2.37
C ASP A 66 0.36 15.27 -2.99
N ARG A 67 0.23 15.47 -4.30
CA ARG A 67 0.78 16.66 -4.99
C ARG A 67 -0.16 17.86 -5.01
N TYR A 68 -1.48 17.65 -5.02
CA TYR A 68 -2.42 18.77 -4.91
C TYR A 68 -2.39 19.41 -3.52
N ASP A 69 -2.11 18.65 -2.45
CA ASP A 69 -1.92 19.19 -1.10
C ASP A 69 -0.58 19.95 -0.93
N ALA A 70 0.42 19.71 -1.77
CA ALA A 70 1.73 20.37 -1.69
C ALA A 70 1.84 21.65 -2.55
N ALA A 71 0.93 21.87 -3.50
CA ALA A 71 1.05 22.92 -4.52
C ALA A 71 0.21 24.20 -4.25
N VAL A 72 -0.47 24.32 -3.10
CA VAL A 72 -1.13 25.58 -2.70
C VAL A 72 -0.41 26.23 -1.51
N PRO A 73 0.67 26.98 -1.74
CA PRO A 73 1.23 27.87 -0.73
C PRO A 73 0.37 29.14 -0.70
N GLY A 74 -0.54 29.24 0.28
CA GLY A 74 -1.22 30.50 0.61
C GLY A 74 -2.72 30.53 0.34
N ALA A 75 -3.48 29.80 1.14
CA ALA A 75 -4.83 30.23 1.51
C ALA A 75 -5.05 29.87 2.98
N ALA A 76 -4.42 30.66 3.84
CA ALA A 76 -4.77 30.69 5.24
C ALA A 76 -6.14 31.37 5.40
N THR A 77 -6.84 30.94 6.44
CA THR A 77 -7.90 31.62 7.19
C THR A 77 -9.35 31.50 6.72
N ALA A 78 -10.19 31.26 7.74
CA ALA A 78 -11.62 31.49 7.84
C ALA A 78 -12.58 30.42 7.29
N SER A 79 -12.91 29.44 8.15
CA SER A 79 -14.29 29.02 8.38
C SER A 79 -14.30 28.19 9.67
N GLY A 80 -14.73 28.73 10.81
CA GLY A 80 -16.13 29.06 11.04
C GLY A 80 -16.82 27.84 11.62
N TYR A 81 -16.46 27.49 12.86
CA TYR A 81 -17.10 26.43 13.65
C TYR A 81 -18.56 26.87 13.90
N ASN A 82 -19.49 26.40 13.08
CA ASN A 82 -20.92 26.56 13.34
C ASN A 82 -21.46 25.21 13.82
N SER A 83 -21.40 25.02 15.14
CA SER A 83 -22.13 23.98 15.84
C SER A 83 -23.62 24.35 15.83
N HIS A 84 -24.40 23.70 15.00
CA HIS A 84 -25.85 23.62 15.18
C HIS A 84 -26.24 22.18 15.46
N SER A 85 -26.42 21.93 16.75
CA SER A 85 -27.30 20.92 17.30
C SER A 85 -28.74 21.18 16.84
N GLY A 86 -29.41 20.16 16.29
CA GLY A 86 -30.84 20.21 15.99
C GLY A 86 -31.36 18.90 15.39
N GLU A 87 -32.11 18.17 16.22
CA GLU A 87 -33.31 17.37 15.88
C GLU A 87 -33.13 16.17 14.92
N VAL A 88 -33.18 14.93 15.41
CA VAL A 88 -34.42 14.13 15.64
C VAL A 88 -35.38 14.17 14.45
N SER A 89 -35.22 13.21 13.54
CA SER A 89 -36.35 12.65 12.79
C SER A 89 -36.22 11.13 12.72
N THR A 90 -36.94 10.49 13.63
CA THR A 90 -37.39 9.11 13.52
C THR A 90 -38.40 9.02 12.38
N VAL A 91 -38.05 8.36 11.28
CA VAL A 91 -39.03 7.85 10.32
C VAL A 91 -38.98 6.34 10.35
N ALA A 92 -39.97 5.78 11.02
CA ALA A 92 -40.29 4.37 10.97
C ALA A 92 -40.84 4.04 9.57
N HIS A 93 -40.14 3.19 8.83
CA HIS A 93 -40.72 2.47 7.70
C HIS A 93 -40.74 0.97 8.00
N ALA A 94 -41.84 0.56 8.63
CA ALA A 94 -42.36 -0.78 8.54
C ALA A 94 -42.92 -0.98 7.12
N ASN A 95 -42.39 -1.93 6.37
CA ASN A 95 -43.17 -2.55 5.32
C ASN A 95 -42.80 -4.04 5.22
N GLY A 96 -43.70 -4.88 5.72
CA GLY A 96 -43.65 -6.32 5.55
C GLY A 96 -44.41 -6.73 4.30
N THR A 97 -43.88 -7.72 3.58
CA THR A 97 -44.62 -8.64 2.69
C THR A 97 -43.59 -9.70 2.30
N GLY A 98 -43.69 -10.97 2.67
CA GLY A 98 -44.78 -11.88 2.37
C GLY A 98 -44.11 -13.07 1.66
N GLY A 99 -44.16 -14.26 2.25
CA GLY A 99 -43.46 -15.44 1.73
C GLY A 99 -44.09 -16.03 0.46
N GLN A 100 -43.37 -16.91 -0.22
CA GLN A 100 -43.87 -18.21 -0.72
C GLN A 100 -42.80 -19.06 -1.44
N ARG A 101 -42.63 -20.28 -0.89
CA ARG A 101 -42.32 -21.62 -1.43
C ARG A 101 -41.85 -21.87 -2.90
N PRO A 102 -41.03 -22.95 -3.12
CA PRO A 102 -40.67 -23.56 -4.44
C PRO A 102 -41.62 -24.73 -4.85
N PRO A 103 -41.27 -25.62 -5.82
CA PRO A 103 -41.23 -25.57 -7.30
C PRO A 103 -42.36 -26.44 -7.96
N PRO A 104 -42.33 -26.76 -9.28
CA PRO A 104 -42.08 -28.18 -9.63
C PRO A 104 -41.24 -28.43 -10.89
N LEU A 105 -40.73 -29.67 -10.94
CA LEU A 105 -40.15 -30.35 -12.11
C LEU A 105 -41.17 -30.48 -13.24
N ASP A 106 -40.72 -30.32 -14.49
CA ASP A 106 -41.26 -31.09 -15.61
C ASP A 106 -40.17 -31.34 -16.65
N GLY A 107 -39.94 -32.63 -16.92
CA GLY A 107 -39.09 -33.10 -18.01
C GLY A 107 -39.89 -33.20 -19.30
N ARG A 108 -39.31 -32.72 -20.41
CA ARG A 108 -39.66 -33.16 -21.76
C ARG A 108 -38.46 -33.00 -22.70
N PRO A 109 -38.11 -34.05 -23.47
CA PRO A 109 -37.10 -33.95 -24.51
C PRO A 109 -37.77 -33.51 -25.82
N SER A 110 -37.19 -32.53 -26.50
CA SER A 110 -37.48 -32.27 -27.91
C SER A 110 -36.23 -31.74 -28.57
N ALA A 111 -35.72 -32.57 -29.47
CA ALA A 111 -34.53 -32.36 -30.25
C ALA A 111 -34.80 -31.44 -31.46
N SER A 112 -33.73 -30.78 -31.90
CA SER A 112 -33.52 -30.21 -33.25
C SER A 112 -34.35 -28.94 -33.55
N ARG A 113 -33.85 -27.87 -34.15
CA ARG A 113 -32.75 -27.72 -35.11
C ARG A 113 -32.50 -26.22 -35.35
N GLU A 114 -31.24 -25.85 -35.53
CA GLU A 114 -30.73 -24.69 -36.32
C GLU A 114 -31.51 -23.38 -36.31
N GLN A 115 -31.02 -22.38 -35.54
CA GLN A 115 -30.74 -21.00 -35.96
C GLN A 115 -30.57 -20.11 -34.73
N GLY A 116 -29.35 -20.04 -34.21
CA GLY A 116 -29.02 -19.16 -33.09
C GLY A 116 -27.70 -18.49 -33.34
N ARG A 117 -27.74 -17.31 -34.00
CA ARG A 117 -26.68 -16.32 -33.83
C ARG A 117 -26.50 -16.17 -32.32
N THR A 118 -25.32 -16.51 -31.84
CA THR A 118 -24.90 -16.34 -30.45
C THR A 118 -24.93 -14.86 -30.11
N SER A 119 -26.13 -14.36 -29.78
CA SER A 119 -26.32 -13.16 -29.00
C SER A 119 -25.65 -13.46 -27.67
N LEU A 120 -24.42 -12.99 -27.54
CA LEU A 120 -23.74 -12.91 -26.26
C LEU A 120 -24.72 -12.30 -25.26
N PRO A 121 -24.81 -12.82 -24.03
CA PRO A 121 -25.64 -12.20 -23.00
C PRO A 121 -25.27 -10.73 -22.97
N GLN A 122 -26.24 -9.88 -23.29
CA GLN A 122 -26.09 -8.44 -23.22
C GLN A 122 -25.80 -8.16 -21.75
N VAL A 123 -24.51 -8.06 -21.43
CA VAL A 123 -24.03 -7.52 -20.16
C VAL A 123 -24.72 -6.18 -20.09
N VAL A 124 -25.69 -6.10 -19.19
CA VAL A 124 -26.34 -4.85 -18.81
C VAL A 124 -25.19 -3.99 -18.32
N THR A 125 -24.63 -3.17 -19.22
CA THR A 125 -23.83 -2.03 -18.85
C THR A 125 -24.78 -1.17 -18.03
N PRO A 126 -24.58 -1.00 -16.71
CA PRO A 126 -25.35 -0.03 -15.96
C PRO A 126 -25.06 1.35 -16.55
N SER A 127 -25.87 1.73 -17.53
CA SER A 127 -25.95 3.07 -18.11
C SER A 127 -27.05 3.78 -17.37
N ALA A 128 -26.72 4.23 -16.18
CA ALA A 128 -27.37 5.35 -15.54
C ALA A 128 -26.24 6.09 -14.83
N LYS A 129 -25.68 7.09 -15.53
CA LYS A 129 -25.10 8.26 -14.89
C LYS A 129 -26.23 8.89 -14.07
N LEU A 130 -26.53 8.31 -12.91
CA LEU A 130 -27.02 9.11 -11.81
C LEU A 130 -25.93 10.17 -11.61
N PRO A 131 -26.27 11.46 -11.44
CA PRO A 131 -25.37 12.35 -10.77
C PRO A 131 -25.08 11.66 -9.44
N VAL A 132 -23.93 10.99 -9.37
CA VAL A 132 -23.33 10.61 -8.11
C VAL A 132 -23.15 11.97 -7.47
N GLU A 133 -24.14 12.37 -6.66
CA GLU A 133 -23.91 13.23 -5.52
C GLU A 133 -22.66 12.64 -4.93
N THR A 134 -21.54 13.29 -5.21
CA THR A 134 -20.25 12.97 -4.63
C THR A 134 -20.51 13.08 -3.15
N GLU A 135 -20.90 11.96 -2.53
CA GLU A 135 -20.85 11.80 -1.10
C GLU A 135 -19.51 12.38 -0.72
N PRO A 136 -19.49 13.38 0.17
CA PRO A 136 -18.30 14.16 0.45
C PRO A 136 -17.22 13.14 0.71
N GLU A 137 -16.30 13.00 -0.26
CA GLU A 137 -15.30 11.97 -0.22
C GLU A 137 -14.55 12.27 1.06
N PHE A 138 -14.80 11.47 2.10
CA PHE A 138 -14.18 11.67 3.39
C PHE A 138 -12.72 11.34 3.16
N VAL A 139 -12.01 12.33 2.65
CA VAL A 139 -10.58 12.33 2.45
C VAL A 139 -10.06 12.30 3.87
N PHE A 140 -9.88 11.09 4.39
CA PHE A 140 -9.14 10.86 5.60
C PHE A 140 -7.74 11.36 5.33
N LYS A 141 -7.54 12.65 5.63
CA LYS A 141 -6.26 13.32 5.53
C LYS A 141 -5.33 12.51 6.42
N ASP A 142 -4.29 11.91 5.82
CA ASP A 142 -3.31 11.03 6.47
C ASP A 142 -2.59 11.78 7.61
N ARG A 143 -3.25 11.91 8.78
CA ARG A 143 -2.72 12.66 9.93
C ARG A 143 -1.54 11.97 10.60
N TYR A 144 -1.19 10.75 10.20
CA TYR A 144 -0.11 9.96 10.81
C TYR A 144 1.22 9.95 10.05
N ARG A 145 1.29 10.59 8.87
CA ARG A 145 2.57 10.74 8.15
C ARG A 145 3.75 11.26 9.00
N PRO A 146 3.59 12.24 9.91
CA PRO A 146 4.74 12.66 10.73
C PRO A 146 5.24 11.56 11.67
N GLY A 147 4.35 10.70 12.17
CA GLY A 147 4.72 9.58 13.05
C GLY A 147 5.56 8.53 12.34
N THR A 148 5.18 8.17 11.11
CA THR A 148 5.95 7.22 10.29
C THR A 148 7.33 7.76 9.93
N VAL A 149 7.42 9.06 9.58
CA VAL A 149 8.70 9.71 9.28
C VAL A 149 9.62 9.74 10.50
N MET A 150 9.08 10.05 11.69
CA MET A 150 9.87 10.01 12.93
C MET A 150 10.36 8.60 13.26
N ALA A 151 9.52 7.57 13.10
CA ALA A 151 9.91 6.19 13.35
C ALA A 151 10.96 5.69 12.35
N GLN A 152 10.84 6.08 11.07
CA GLN A 152 11.84 5.77 10.06
C GLN A 152 13.19 6.47 10.34
N GLY A 153 13.15 7.72 10.82
CA GLY A 153 14.32 8.44 11.30
C GLY A 153 15.00 7.74 12.49
N GLY A 154 14.20 7.26 13.45
CA GLY A 154 14.69 6.48 14.60
C GLY A 154 15.38 5.19 14.18
N ASN A 155 14.82 4.47 13.20
CA ASN A 155 15.43 3.26 12.64
C ASN A 155 16.79 3.58 11.98
N TRP A 156 16.87 4.63 11.15
CA TRP A 156 18.12 5.06 10.53
C TRP A 156 19.18 5.44 11.56
N LEU A 157 18.80 6.20 12.58
CA LEU A 157 19.69 6.61 13.67
C LEU A 157 20.20 5.40 14.48
N GLY A 158 19.34 4.41 14.71
CA GLY A 158 19.70 3.17 15.39
C GLY A 158 20.78 2.39 14.65
N TRP A 159 20.64 2.23 13.32
CA TRP A 159 21.66 1.58 12.49
C TRP A 159 22.99 2.33 12.46
N ILE A 160 22.95 3.68 12.41
CA ILE A 160 24.17 4.50 12.56
C ILE A 160 24.84 4.22 13.91
N GLY A 161 24.07 4.18 15.00
CA GLY A 161 24.58 3.86 16.33
C GLY A 161 25.27 2.49 16.40
N VAL A 162 24.68 1.47 15.79
CA VAL A 162 25.28 0.13 15.68
C VAL A 162 26.58 0.16 14.89
N GLY A 163 26.62 0.90 13.77
CA GLY A 163 27.82 1.08 12.96
C GLY A 163 28.96 1.74 13.75
N VAL A 164 28.66 2.83 14.47
CA VAL A 164 29.62 3.54 15.32
C VAL A 164 30.10 2.64 16.47
N GLY A 165 29.21 1.93 17.15
CA GLY A 165 29.58 1.01 18.23
C GLY A 165 30.49 -0.13 17.75
N THR A 166 30.17 -0.71 16.59
CA THR A 166 31.00 -1.75 15.96
C THR A 166 32.39 -1.20 15.58
N ALA A 167 32.45 -0.01 15.00
CA ALA A 167 33.73 0.63 14.66
C ALA A 167 34.58 0.91 15.90
N LEU A 168 33.98 1.39 17.00
CA LEU A 168 34.68 1.62 18.27
C LEU A 168 35.21 0.31 18.88
N ALA A 169 34.45 -0.78 18.79
CA ALA A 169 34.89 -2.08 19.28
C ALA A 169 36.12 -2.58 18.49
N ILE A 170 36.10 -2.48 17.17
CA ILE A 170 37.24 -2.84 16.30
C ILE A 170 38.44 -1.95 16.62
N ALA A 171 38.22 -0.64 16.75
CA ALA A 171 39.25 0.33 17.09
C ALA A 171 39.93 0.01 18.44
N GLY A 172 39.14 -0.39 19.45
CA GLY A 172 39.66 -0.85 20.74
C GLY A 172 40.48 -2.13 20.66
N LEU A 173 40.10 -3.09 19.80
CA LEU A 173 40.85 -4.34 19.58
C LEU A 173 42.18 -4.10 18.85
N VAL A 174 42.19 -3.20 17.87
CA VAL A 174 43.41 -2.80 17.13
C VAL A 174 44.29 -1.87 17.96
N GLY A 175 43.72 -1.24 18.98
CA GLY A 175 44.41 -0.33 19.89
C GLY A 175 44.63 1.08 19.33
N VAL A 176 43.78 1.51 18.40
CA VAL A 176 43.88 2.83 17.75
C VAL A 176 42.57 3.60 17.91
N PRO A 177 42.55 4.75 18.61
CA PRO A 177 43.67 5.37 19.33
C PRO A 177 44.05 4.60 20.62
N PRO A 178 45.26 4.82 21.18
CA PRO A 178 45.73 4.11 22.39
C PRO A 178 44.80 4.24 23.60
N ALA A 179 44.04 5.34 23.69
CA ALA A 179 43.03 5.53 24.72
C ALA A 179 41.93 4.45 24.71
N LEU A 180 41.59 3.90 23.54
CA LEU A 180 40.62 2.81 23.38
C LEU A 180 41.20 1.44 23.70
N ALA A 181 42.54 1.31 23.71
CA ALA A 181 43.25 0.10 24.09
C ALA A 181 43.37 -0.06 25.62
N ALA A 182 43.08 1.01 26.37
CA ALA A 182 43.21 1.01 27.82
C ALA A 182 42.34 -0.09 28.44
N PRO A 183 42.85 -0.85 29.44
CA PRO A 183 42.07 -1.89 30.08
C PRO A 183 40.83 -1.30 30.74
N GLY A 184 39.68 -1.84 30.38
CA GLY A 184 38.36 -1.47 30.89
C GLY A 184 37.76 -2.57 31.76
N LEU A 185 36.43 -2.67 31.70
CA LEU A 185 35.67 -3.62 32.51
C LEU A 185 36.04 -5.07 32.14
N PHE A 186 36.30 -5.91 33.15
CA PHE A 186 36.73 -7.31 32.99
C PHE A 186 38.04 -7.50 32.22
N GLY A 187 38.89 -6.47 32.14
CA GLY A 187 40.16 -6.52 31.40
C GLY A 187 40.01 -6.43 29.89
N LEU A 188 38.80 -6.17 29.37
CA LEU A 188 38.57 -5.89 27.95
C LEU A 188 39.02 -4.46 27.60
N PRO A 189 39.52 -4.18 26.39
CA PRO A 189 39.82 -2.81 25.96
C PRO A 189 38.59 -1.91 26.09
N SER A 190 38.79 -0.68 26.57
CA SER A 190 37.71 0.30 26.80
C SER A 190 36.88 0.56 25.54
N GLY A 191 37.50 0.55 24.36
CA GLY A 191 36.82 0.68 23.07
C GLY A 191 35.83 -0.46 22.81
N VAL A 192 36.12 -1.69 23.23
CA VAL A 192 35.21 -2.83 23.12
C VAL A 192 34.00 -2.64 24.03
N VAL A 193 34.22 -2.21 25.28
CA VAL A 193 33.13 -2.01 26.25
C VAL A 193 32.18 -0.91 25.77
N HIS A 194 32.71 0.26 25.37
CA HIS A 194 31.90 1.36 24.85
C HIS A 194 31.26 1.02 23.50
N GLY A 195 31.97 0.28 22.65
CA GLY A 195 31.43 -0.21 21.38
C GLY A 195 30.22 -1.12 21.57
N LEU A 196 30.31 -2.10 22.48
CA LEU A 196 29.19 -2.98 22.82
C LEU A 196 28.01 -2.22 23.42
N GLN A 197 28.26 -1.27 24.33
CA GLN A 197 27.21 -0.43 24.90
C GLN A 197 26.49 0.41 23.83
N ALA A 198 27.26 1.05 22.93
CA ALA A 198 26.71 1.84 21.84
C ALA A 198 25.91 0.97 20.85
N SER A 199 26.42 -0.22 20.51
CA SER A 199 25.71 -1.17 19.64
C SER A 199 24.42 -1.67 20.28
N ALA A 200 24.43 -2.00 21.58
CA ALA A 200 23.24 -2.43 22.30
C ALA A 200 22.17 -1.31 22.35
N ALA A 201 22.59 -0.06 22.62
CA ALA A 201 21.69 1.09 22.59
C ALA A 201 21.12 1.35 21.18
N GLY A 202 21.94 1.23 20.14
CA GLY A 202 21.51 1.35 18.75
C GLY A 202 20.48 0.29 18.36
N LEU A 203 20.71 -0.97 18.72
CA LEU A 203 19.77 -2.07 18.48
C LEU A 203 18.45 -1.88 19.24
N ALA A 204 18.50 -1.43 20.50
CA ALA A 204 17.30 -1.11 21.26
C ALA A 204 16.47 -0.01 20.58
N LEU A 205 17.12 1.00 20.01
CA LEU A 205 16.45 2.07 19.27
C LEU A 205 15.81 1.56 17.97
N VAL A 206 16.50 0.68 17.21
CA VAL A 206 15.93 0.02 16.02
C VAL A 206 14.67 -0.77 16.41
N PHE A 207 14.76 -1.56 17.47
CA PHE A 207 13.63 -2.37 17.95
C PHE A 207 12.43 -1.51 18.36
N LEU A 208 12.64 -0.45 19.14
CA LEU A 208 11.59 0.49 19.53
C LEU A 208 10.96 1.19 18.33
N SER A 209 11.76 1.53 17.31
CA SER A 209 11.28 2.14 16.07
C SER A 209 10.39 1.19 15.26
N GLN A 210 10.78 -0.09 15.17
CA GLN A 210 9.96 -1.12 14.51
C GLN A 210 8.67 -1.40 15.26
N LEU A 211 8.72 -1.44 16.60
CA LEU A 211 7.53 -1.58 17.43
C LEU A 211 6.57 -0.41 17.21
N ALA A 212 7.08 0.82 17.15
CA ALA A 212 6.26 2.00 16.88
C ALA A 212 5.58 1.93 15.51
N LEU A 213 6.30 1.52 14.46
CA LEU A 213 5.71 1.32 13.12
C LEU A 213 4.58 0.28 13.16
N ALA A 214 4.81 -0.87 13.79
CA ALA A 214 3.80 -1.92 13.90
C ALA A 214 2.54 -1.45 14.65
N VAL A 215 2.71 -0.64 15.71
CA VAL A 215 1.58 -0.06 16.45
C VAL A 215 0.80 0.93 15.59
N PHE A 216 1.48 1.77 14.80
CA PHE A 216 0.80 2.71 13.89
C PHE A 216 0.04 1.97 12.78
N ASP A 217 0.61 0.91 12.22
CA ASP A 217 -0.05 0.10 11.19
C ASP A 217 -1.32 -0.57 11.75
N ASN A 218 -1.25 -1.11 12.97
CA ASN A 218 -2.41 -1.69 13.65
C ASN A 218 -3.50 -0.64 13.97
N ALA A 219 -3.09 0.55 14.41
CA ALA A 219 -4.01 1.66 14.66
C ALA A 219 -4.72 2.14 13.38
N ASN A 220 -4.03 2.13 12.25
CA ASN A 220 -4.65 2.43 10.95
C ASN A 220 -5.60 1.32 10.50
N ALA A 221 -5.23 0.04 10.67
CA ALA A 221 -6.09 -1.08 10.30
C ALA A 221 -7.41 -1.07 11.09
N THR A 222 -7.34 -0.87 12.40
CA THR A 222 -8.54 -0.80 13.27
C THR A 222 -9.46 0.36 12.90
N ARG A 223 -8.93 1.52 12.51
CA ARG A 223 -9.73 2.65 12.02
C ARG A 223 -10.43 2.36 10.70
N ASN A 224 -9.75 1.70 9.77
CA ASN A 224 -10.35 1.31 8.49
C ASN A 224 -11.51 0.33 8.69
N LEU A 225 -11.38 -0.62 9.63
CA LEU A 225 -12.48 -1.52 9.98
C LEU A 225 -13.68 -0.77 10.57
N LEU A 226 -13.45 0.15 11.50
CA LEU A 226 -14.52 0.98 12.06
C LEU A 226 -15.21 1.87 11.02
N ALA A 227 -14.47 2.37 10.03
CA ALA A 227 -15.05 3.15 8.94
C ALA A 227 -16.01 2.30 8.09
N ILE A 228 -15.65 1.05 7.80
CA ILE A 228 -16.51 0.11 7.07
C ILE A 228 -17.75 -0.25 7.89
N GLU A 229 -17.60 -0.49 9.20
CA GLU A 229 -18.73 -0.78 10.08
C GLU A 229 -19.73 0.39 10.16
N ARG A 230 -19.24 1.63 10.20
CA ARG A 230 -20.10 2.82 10.16
C ARG A 230 -20.83 2.96 8.83
N ALA A 231 -20.11 2.84 7.71
CA ALA A 231 -20.72 2.87 6.39
C ALA A 231 -21.79 1.78 6.20
N LYS A 232 -21.58 0.60 6.81
CA LYS A 232 -22.57 -0.48 6.80
C LYS A 232 -23.81 -0.19 7.66
N ALA A 233 -23.69 0.61 8.72
CA ALA A 233 -24.82 0.95 9.58
C ALA A 233 -25.75 2.02 8.97
N GLU A 234 -25.30 2.70 7.91
CA GLU A 234 -26.07 3.73 7.20
C GLU A 234 -26.84 3.18 5.98
N LEU A 235 -26.66 1.90 5.63
CA LEU A 235 -27.36 1.17 4.57
C LEU A 235 -28.49 0.29 5.14
#